data_AF-A0A935KUY2-F1
#
_entry.id   AF-A0A935KUY2-F1
#
_cell.length_a   1.000
_cell.length_b   1.000
_cell.length_c   1.000
_cell.angle_alpha   90.00
_cell.angle_beta   90.00
_cell.angle_gamma   90.00
#
_symmetry.space_group_name_H-M   'P 1'
#
loop_
_entity.id
_entity.type
_entity.pdbx_description
1 polymer ?
#
loop_
_entity_poly.entity_id
_entity_poly.type
_entity_poly.pdbx_seq_one_letter_code
_entity_poly.pdbx_strand_id
1 'polypeptide(L)' 'MSETAFCYHCRTHHPKEEMRLIDTKAGKRWRCIRSIEATKKGRLEREAYGRQVTAMNKAEAQRKARLVLNGRTATTPP' A
#
# COMPACT_ATOMS: atom_id res chain seq x y z
N MET A 1 -38.28 -4.49 -0.79
CA MET A 1 -37.67 -4.06 -2.07
C MET A 1 -36.19 -3.86 -1.81
N SER A 2 -35.31 -4.58 -2.50
CA SER A 2 -33.86 -4.40 -2.39
C SER A 2 -33.48 -3.06 -3.00
N GLU A 3 -33.12 -2.08 -2.17
CA GLU A 3 -32.61 -0.80 -2.65
C GLU A 3 -31.32 -1.05 -3.45
N THR A 4 -31.28 -0.60 -4.70
CA THR A 4 -30.07 -0.67 -5.53
C THR A 4 -29.43 0.71 -5.64
N ALA A 5 -28.11 0.78 -5.63
CA ALA A 5 -27.35 2.01 -5.83
C ALA A 5 -26.45 1.90 -7.07
N PHE A 6 -26.11 3.04 -7.65
CA PHE A 6 -25.26 3.11 -8.84
C PHE A 6 -23.77 3.02 -8.47
N CYS A 7 -23.04 2.12 -9.12
CA CYS A 7 -21.61 1.93 -8.91
C CYS A 7 -20.78 2.69 -9.93
N TYR A 8 -19.97 3.64 -9.44
CA TYR A 8 -19.09 4.45 -10.29
C TYR A 8 -17.96 3.66 -10.94
N HIS A 9 -17.63 2.46 -10.46
CA HIS A 9 -16.56 1.64 -11.03
C HIS A 9 -17.08 0.69 -12.13
N CYS A 10 -18.14 -0.06 -11.83
CA CYS A 10 -18.73 -1.02 -12.76
C CYS A 10 -19.70 -0.36 -13.75
N ARG A 11 -20.08 0.91 -13.52
CA ARG A 11 -21.06 1.66 -14.32
C ARG A 11 -22.43 0.95 -14.41
N THR A 12 -22.82 0.24 -13.36
CA THR A 12 -24.09 -0.50 -13.26
C THR A 12 -24.69 -0.35 -11.86
N HIS A 13 -25.94 -0.78 -11.68
CA HIS A 13 -26.62 -0.79 -10.39
C HIS A 13 -26.36 -2.11 -9.65
N HIS A 14 -26.09 -2.01 -8.34
CA HIS A 14 -25.95 -3.16 -7.45
C HIS A 14 -26.87 -3.01 -6.24
N PRO A 15 -27.27 -4.11 -5.59
CA PRO A 15 -27.97 -4.03 -4.32
C PRO A 15 -27.11 -3.30 -3.29
N LYS A 16 -27.72 -2.38 -2.54
CA LYS A 16 -27.07 -1.49 -1.57
C LYS A 16 -26.34 -2.27 -0.47
N GLU A 17 -26.79 -3.50 -0.19
CA GLU A 17 -26.15 -4.48 0.69
C GLU A 17 -24.72 -4.84 0.24
N GLU A 18 -24.48 -4.90 -1.07
CA GLU A 18 -23.18 -5.18 -1.67
C GLU A 18 -22.41 -3.90 -2.05
N MET A 19 -22.89 -2.74 -1.59
CA MET A 19 -22.31 -1.44 -1.90
C MET A 19 -21.77 -0.73 -0.67
N ARG A 20 -20.73 0.05 -0.89
CA ARG A 20 -20.15 0.93 0.11
C ARG A 20 -19.97 2.33 -0.44
N LEU A 21 -20.35 3.29 0.39
CA LEU A 21 -20.02 4.69 0.17
C LEU A 21 -18.57 4.90 0.62
N ILE A 22 -17.71 5.28 -0.32
CA ILE A 22 -16.32 5.60 -0.03
C ILE A 22 -16.10 7.11 -0.09
N ASP A 23 -15.36 7.64 0.89
CA ASP A 23 -14.89 9.01 0.87
C ASP A 23 -13.68 9.12 -0.07
N THR A 24 -13.79 10.03 -1.03
CA THR A 24 -12.68 10.39 -1.93
C THR A 24 -12.36 11.87 -1.75
N LYS A 25 -11.18 12.33 -2.20
CA LYS A 25 -10.80 13.75 -2.14
C LYS A 25 -11.84 14.70 -2.77
N ALA A 26 -12.62 14.20 -3.74
CA ALA A 26 -13.64 14.97 -4.45
C ALA A 26 -15.07 14.73 -3.91
N GLY A 27 -15.23 14.08 -2.75
CA GLY A 27 -16.51 13.76 -2.13
C GLY A 27 -16.81 12.26 -2.03
N LYS A 28 -18.03 11.94 -1.61
CA LYS A 28 -18.49 10.57 -1.35
C LYS A 28 -18.98 9.90 -2.64
N ARG A 29 -18.54 8.67 -2.91
CA ARG A 29 -18.95 7.91 -4.11
C ARG A 29 -19.36 6.48 -3.75
N TRP A 30 -20.41 5.99 -4.40
CA TRP A 30 -20.85 4.60 -4.27
C TRP A 30 -20.00 3.66 -5.14
N ARG A 31 -19.47 2.60 -4.53
CA ARG A 31 -18.81 1.49 -5.25
C ARG A 31 -19.20 0.15 -4.65
N CYS A 32 -19.23 -0.90 -5.47
CA CYS A 32 -19.47 -2.25 -5.00
C CYS A 32 -18.27 -2.76 -4.19
N ILE A 33 -18.55 -3.58 -3.17
CA ILE A 33 -17.54 -4.18 -2.28
C ILE A 33 -16.48 -4.92 -3.10
N ARG A 34 -16.90 -5.71 -4.09
CA ARG A 34 -16.01 -6.46 -4.98
C ARG A 34 -14.95 -5.61 -5.69
N SER A 35 -15.33 -4.42 -6.19
CA SER A 35 -14.38 -3.46 -6.78
C SER A 35 -13.44 -2.84 -5.75
N ILE A 36 -13.97 -2.52 -4.57
CA ILE A 36 -13.19 -1.95 -3.46
C ILE A 36 -12.12 -2.95 -3.02
N GLU A 37 -12.48 -4.22 -2.85
CA GLU A 37 -11.56 -5.29 -2.48
C GLU A 37 -10.51 -5.54 -3.55
N ALA A 38 -10.90 -5.61 -4.83
CA ALA A 38 -9.96 -5.74 -5.94
C ALA A 38 -8.92 -4.60 -5.95
N THR A 39 -9.36 -3.37 -5.70
CA THR A 39 -8.46 -2.20 -5.61
C THR A 39 -7.59 -2.25 -4.35
N LYS A 40 -8.14 -2.70 -3.22
CA LYS A 40 -7.43 -2.80 -1.93
C LYS A 40 -6.32 -3.85 -1.98
N LYS A 41 -6.54 -4.97 -2.66
CA LYS A 41 -5.55 -6.04 -2.84
C LYS A 41 -4.28 -5.53 -3.52
N GLY A 42 -4.42 -4.81 -4.65
CA GLY A 42 -3.28 -4.20 -5.34
C GLY A 42 -2.58 -3.09 -4.55
N ARG A 43 -3.24 -2.44 -3.60
CA ARG A 43 -2.60 -1.48 -2.68
C ARG A 43 -1.84 -2.21 -1.58
N LEU A 44 -2.46 -3.19 -0.92
CA LEU A 44 -1.85 -3.95 0.17
C LEU A 44 -0.64 -4.76 -0.31
N GLU A 45 -0.70 -5.41 -1.47
CA GLU A 45 0.45 -6.12 -2.05
C GLU A 45 1.60 -5.15 -2.35
N ARG A 46 1.31 -3.98 -2.93
CA ARG A 46 2.34 -2.94 -3.17
C ARG A 46 2.93 -2.40 -1.86
N GLU A 47 2.11 -2.16 -0.85
CA GLU A 47 2.60 -1.70 0.46
C GLU A 47 3.44 -2.77 1.18
N ALA A 48 3.04 -4.04 1.10
CA ALA A 48 3.80 -5.15 1.64
C ALA A 48 5.18 -5.27 0.97
N TYR A 49 5.21 -5.19 -0.36
CA TYR A 49 6.45 -5.18 -1.12
C TYR A 49 7.35 -3.98 -0.75
N GLY A 50 6.78 -2.77 -0.64
CA GLY A 50 7.52 -1.57 -0.23
C GLY A 50 8.13 -1.69 1.17
N ARG A 51 7.41 -2.29 2.13
CA ARG A 51 7.95 -2.59 3.47
C ARG A 51 9.10 -3.60 3.42
N GLN A 52 8.97 -4.66 2.62
CA GLN A 52 10.03 -5.66 2.45
C GLN A 52 11.31 -5.03 1.88
N VAL A 53 11.20 -4.25 0.79
CA VAL A 53 12.34 -3.55 0.18
C VAL A 53 12.98 -2.57 1.16
N THR A 54 12.18 -1.82 1.92
CA THR A 54 12.70 -0.91 2.95
C THR A 54 13.48 -1.65 4.04
N ALA A 55 13.00 -2.80 4.49
CA ALA A 55 13.69 -3.63 5.47
C ALA A 55 15.02 -4.17 4.91
N MET A 56 15.04 -4.62 3.66
CA MET A 56 16.25 -5.08 2.96
C MET A 56 17.29 -3.95 2.84
N ASN A 57 16.86 -2.77 2.38
CA ASN A 57 17.72 -1.60 2.26
C ASN A 57 18.28 -1.16 3.62
N LYS A 58 17.46 -1.18 4.68
CA LYS A 58 17.91 -0.86 6.04
C LYS A 58 18.97 -1.85 6.53
N ALA A 59 18.76 -3.15 6.31
CA ALA A 59 19.74 -4.18 6.66
C ALA A 59 21.06 -4.01 5.88
N GLU A 60 20.98 -3.70 4.58
CA GLU A 60 22.16 -3.44 3.77
C GLU A 60 22.90 -2.16 4.20
N ALA A 61 22.17 -1.08 4.46
CA ALA A 61 22.73 0.17 4.97
C ALA A 61 23.43 -0.04 6.33
N GLN A 62 22.85 -0.84 7.23
CA GLN A 62 23.49 -1.20 8.50
C GLN A 62 24.76 -2.02 8.30
N ARG A 63 24.77 -3.00 7.38
CA ARG A 63 25.99 -3.74 7.04
C ARG A 63 27.08 -2.83 6.49
N LYS A 64 26.73 -1.94 5.54
CA LYS A 64 27.65 -0.94 4.97
C LYS A 64 28.17 0.02 6.05
N ALA A 65 27.30 0.52 6.93
CA ALA A 65 27.70 1.39 8.04
C ALA A 65 28.66 0.69 9.00
N ARG A 66 28.43 -0.59 9.31
CA ARG A 66 29.33 -1.39 10.15
C ARG A 66 30.70 -1.59 9.50
N LEU A 67 30.75 -1.83 8.20
CA LEU A 67 32.02 -1.93 7.47
C LEU A 67 32.78 -0.60 7.43
N VAL A 68 32.07 0.53 7.27
CA VAL A 68 32.68 1.88 7.30
C VAL A 68 33.20 2.24 8.70
N LEU A 69 32.49 1.85 9.77
CA LEU A 69 32.95 2.04 11.15
C LEU A 69 34.15 1.15 11.50
N ASN A 70 34.16 -0.11 11.07
CA ASN A 70 35.29 -1.03 11.25
C ASN A 70 36.50 -0.70 10.35
N GLY A 71 36.30 0.01 9.24
CA GLY A 71 37.36 0.47 8.35
C GLY A 71 38.12 1.72 8.84
N ARG A 72 37.65 2.38 9.90
CA ARG A 72 38.30 3.59 10.47
C ARG A 72 39.33 3.30 11.56
N THR A 73 39.51 2.05 12.00
CA THR A 73 40.51 1.68 13.03
C THR A 73 41.83 1.16 12.47
N ALA A 74 42.02 1.19 11.14
CA ALA A 74 43.23 0.65 10.51
C ALA A 74 43.88 1.63 9.52
N THR A 75 44.14 2.87 9.96
CA THR A 75 45.17 3.73 9.34
C THR A 75 45.69 4.73 10.37
N THR A 76 46.69 4.30 11.14
CA THR A 76 47.75 5.19 11.65
C THR A 76 49.05 4.54 11.20
N PRO A 77 49.81 5.22 10.32
CA PRO A 77 51.18 5.59 10.73
C PRO A 77 51.73 6.83 9.97
N PRO A 78 52.99 7.23 10.23
CA PRO A 78 53.64 7.53 11.50
C PRO A 78 53.52 9.02 11.90
#